data_AF-A0A6J7GFV1-F1
#
_entry.id   AF-A0A6J7GFV1-F1
#
_cell.length_a   1.000
_cell.length_b   1.000
_cell.length_c   1.000
_cell.angle_alpha   90.00
_cell.angle_beta   90.00
_cell.angle_gamma   90.00
#
_symmetry.space_group_name_H-M   'P 1'
#
loop_
_entity.id
_entity.type
_entity.pdbx_description
1 polymer ?
#
loop_
_entity_poly.entity_id
_entity_poly.type
_entity_poly.pdbx_seq_one_letter_code
_entity_poly.pdbx_strand_id
1 'polypeptide(L)'
;MCPIADLGFWQEIIGIAFVVAIILILVAGRTDNDENRNRSFARYLGAILVLSLFLMIYSLFGALHAFLDLIVEKPKIAASGGMGDFGDLLNQIPGLGGDQMSSGGSAYATPNALGLSNDHNLRYGLENLVIGLASGAVFFYHLIRAKAMFPARGSVSGASGAVVKVTVYGICFIAAITFIAAASRGVYDFFELLFPSTFANATSESIGRQRAVIDVISYAALTFTSVVVFFRAWYWLPRDSK
;
A
#
# COMPACT_ATOMS: atom_id res chain seq x y z
N MET A 1 -19.10 5.47 -15.31
CA MET A 1 -18.13 4.56 -14.67
C MET A 1 -18.58 4.32 -13.24
N CYS A 2 -18.50 3.08 -12.74
CA CYS A 2 -18.86 2.77 -11.35
C CYS A 2 -17.78 3.36 -10.42
N PRO A 3 -18.11 4.21 -9.42
CA PRO A 3 -17.12 4.83 -8.52
C PRO A 3 -16.27 3.80 -7.77
N ILE A 4 -16.84 2.62 -7.51
CA ILE A 4 -16.19 1.51 -6.81
C ILE A 4 -15.08 0.84 -7.68
N ALA A 5 -15.10 1.06 -9.00
CA ALA A 5 -14.05 0.56 -9.89
C ALA A 5 -13.01 1.64 -10.25
N ASP A 6 -13.20 2.87 -9.77
CA ASP A 6 -12.30 4.00 -10.01
C ASP A 6 -11.04 3.89 -9.12
N LEU A 7 -9.88 4.04 -9.75
CA LEU A 7 -8.58 3.91 -9.10
C LEU A 7 -8.31 5.08 -8.14
N GLY A 8 -8.76 6.28 -8.49
CA GLY A 8 -8.62 7.46 -7.64
C GLY A 8 -9.38 7.31 -6.32
N PHE A 9 -10.59 6.75 -6.39
CA PHE A 9 -11.45 6.54 -5.21
C PHE A 9 -10.80 5.63 -4.16
N TRP A 10 -10.27 4.47 -4.56
CA TRP A 10 -9.62 3.57 -3.61
C TRP A 10 -8.30 4.11 -3.08
N GLN A 11 -7.53 4.81 -3.93
CA GLN A 11 -6.29 5.46 -3.54
C GLN A 11 -6.52 6.51 -2.44
N GLU A 12 -7.54 7.36 -2.58
CA GLU A 12 -7.93 8.33 -1.57
C GLU A 12 -8.36 7.66 -0.25
N ILE A 13 -9.22 6.63 -0.32
CA ILE A 13 -9.70 5.92 0.87
C ILE A 13 -8.55 5.26 1.62
N ILE A 14 -7.64 4.62 0.91
CA ILE A 14 -6.45 3.98 1.49
C ILE A 14 -5.56 5.02 2.16
N GLY A 15 -5.33 6.17 1.50
CA GLY A 15 -4.56 7.29 2.06
C GLY A 15 -5.18 7.85 3.33
N ILE A 16 -6.49 8.07 3.35
CA ILE A 16 -7.24 8.53 4.53
C ILE A 16 -7.15 7.49 5.66
N ALA A 17 -7.36 6.20 5.35
CA ALA A 17 -7.28 5.12 6.32
C ALA A 17 -5.89 5.04 6.98
N PHE A 18 -4.83 5.23 6.17
CA PHE A 18 -3.46 5.31 6.66
C PHE A 18 -3.27 6.49 7.63
N VAL A 19 -3.68 7.69 7.25
CA VAL A 19 -3.57 8.89 8.11
C VAL A 19 -4.34 8.71 9.42
N VAL A 20 -5.56 8.18 9.35
CA VAL A 20 -6.39 7.88 10.53
C VAL A 20 -5.67 6.89 11.46
N ALA A 21 -5.10 5.81 10.92
CA ALA A 21 -4.35 4.84 11.72
C ALA A 21 -3.17 5.49 12.46
N ILE A 22 -2.40 6.36 11.78
CA ILE A 22 -1.28 7.09 12.39
C ILE A 22 -1.78 8.01 13.51
N ILE A 23 -2.82 8.82 13.26
CA ILE A 23 -3.38 9.72 14.28
C ILE A 23 -3.83 8.93 15.51
N LEU A 24 -4.54 7.82 15.31
CA LEU A 24 -4.99 6.97 16.42
C LEU A 24 -3.81 6.44 17.24
N ILE A 25 -2.71 6.02 16.60
CA ILE A 25 -1.49 5.59 17.30
C ILE A 25 -0.91 6.73 18.14
N LEU A 26 -0.80 7.94 17.57
CA LEU A 26 -0.21 9.10 18.25
C LEU A 26 -1.06 9.58 19.45
N VAL A 27 -2.38 9.38 19.40
CA VAL A 27 -3.32 9.78 20.46
C VAL A 27 -3.57 8.67 21.48
N ALA A 28 -3.26 7.40 21.14
CA ALA A 28 -3.46 6.25 22.03
C ALA A 28 -2.75 6.41 23.38
N GLY A 29 -3.42 5.93 24.45
CA GLY A 29 -2.89 5.96 25.83
C GLY A 29 -2.67 7.36 26.40
N ARG A 30 -3.33 8.40 25.88
CA ARG A 30 -3.18 9.79 26.36
C ARG A 30 -3.64 9.99 27.80
N THR A 31 -4.65 9.24 28.23
CA THR A 31 -5.27 9.34 29.57
C THR A 31 -4.70 8.36 30.57
N ASP A 32 -3.89 7.41 30.10
CA ASP A 32 -3.39 6.32 30.93
C ASP A 32 -2.11 6.74 31.66
N ASN A 33 -1.94 6.24 32.88
CA ASN A 33 -0.72 6.44 33.66
C ASN A 33 0.47 5.82 32.91
N ASP A 34 1.55 6.59 32.78
CA ASP A 34 2.77 6.23 32.05
C ASP A 34 3.96 6.23 33.02
N GLU A 35 3.90 5.36 34.03
CA GLU A 35 4.91 5.24 35.10
C GLU A 35 6.31 4.97 34.54
N ASN A 36 6.40 4.17 33.48
CA ASN A 36 7.66 3.78 32.85
C ASN A 36 8.13 4.74 31.73
N ARG A 37 7.39 5.84 31.45
CA ARG A 37 7.66 6.80 30.35
C ARG A 37 7.85 6.16 28.97
N ASN A 38 7.31 4.96 28.75
CA ASN A 38 7.51 4.19 27.53
C ASN A 38 6.50 4.53 26.43
N ARG A 39 5.48 5.34 26.71
CA ARG A 39 4.42 5.70 25.74
C ARG A 39 4.98 6.38 24.49
N SER A 40 5.85 7.38 24.65
CA SER A 40 6.41 8.11 23.50
C SER A 40 7.19 7.20 22.57
N PHE A 41 7.94 6.26 23.15
CA PHE A 41 8.68 5.26 22.39
C PHE A 41 7.73 4.26 21.70
N ALA A 42 6.68 3.80 22.38
CA ALA A 42 5.67 2.93 21.78
C ALA A 42 4.93 3.61 20.61
N ARG A 43 4.64 4.92 20.71
CA ARG A 43 4.01 5.71 19.63
C ARG A 43 4.91 5.84 18.42
N TYR A 44 6.18 6.18 18.65
CA TYR A 44 7.20 6.20 17.60
C TYR A 44 7.26 4.85 16.89
N LEU A 45 7.36 3.76 17.67
CA LEU A 45 7.51 2.42 17.13
C LEU A 45 6.27 1.96 16.37
N GLY A 46 5.07 2.30 16.86
CA GLY A 46 3.81 2.02 16.17
C GLY A 46 3.68 2.79 14.86
N ALA A 47 3.97 4.09 14.88
CA ALA A 47 3.88 4.94 13.70
C ALA A 47 4.87 4.51 12.61
N ILE A 48 6.13 4.26 12.97
CA ILE A 48 7.15 3.83 11.99
C ILE A 48 6.84 2.44 11.44
N LEU A 49 6.28 1.52 12.23
CA LEU A 49 5.86 0.21 11.75
C LEU A 49 4.73 0.32 10.72
N VAL A 50 3.71 1.12 10.99
CA VAL A 50 2.60 1.33 10.05
C VAL A 50 3.09 2.01 8.77
N LEU A 51 3.87 3.07 8.89
CA LEU A 51 4.44 3.80 7.75
C LEU A 51 5.31 2.90 6.87
N SER A 52 6.28 2.21 7.46
CA SER A 52 7.21 1.36 6.70
C SER A 52 6.53 0.14 6.09
N LEU A 53 5.56 -0.47 6.78
CA LEU A 53 4.75 -1.57 6.23
C LEU A 53 3.94 -1.09 5.01
N PHE A 54 3.30 0.06 5.15
CA PHE A 54 2.50 0.65 4.09
C PHE A 54 3.38 0.91 2.85
N LEU A 55 4.49 1.64 3.02
CA LEU A 55 5.42 1.93 1.93
C LEU A 55 5.94 0.65 1.27
N MET A 56 6.30 -0.36 2.06
CA MET A 56 6.78 -1.64 1.55
C MET A 56 5.75 -2.32 0.66
N ILE A 57 4.49 -2.45 1.10
CA ILE A 57 3.45 -3.18 0.35
C ILE A 57 3.15 -2.48 -0.98
N TYR A 58 2.92 -1.17 -0.96
CA TYR A 58 2.50 -0.44 -2.16
C TYR A 58 3.64 -0.25 -3.15
N SER A 59 4.89 -0.06 -2.68
CA SER A 59 6.04 0.01 -3.58
C SER A 59 6.32 -1.35 -4.22
N LEU A 60 6.23 -2.46 -3.46
CA LEU A 60 6.41 -3.79 -4.05
C LEU A 60 5.30 -4.14 -5.04
N PHE A 61 4.05 -3.71 -4.80
CA PHE A 61 2.97 -3.82 -5.77
C PHE A 61 3.26 -3.04 -7.05
N GLY A 62 3.71 -1.77 -6.93
CA GLY A 62 4.10 -0.95 -8.07
C GLY A 62 5.24 -1.56 -8.88
N ALA A 63 6.26 -2.11 -8.21
CA ALA A 63 7.36 -2.82 -8.85
C ALA A 63 6.89 -4.08 -9.58
N LEU A 64 6.09 -4.92 -8.93
CA LEU A 64 5.53 -6.14 -9.52
C LEU A 64 4.71 -5.81 -10.77
N HIS A 65 3.83 -4.82 -10.69
CA HIS A 65 2.99 -4.40 -11.80
C HIS A 65 3.83 -3.94 -12.99
N ALA A 66 4.84 -3.09 -12.75
CA ALA A 66 5.71 -2.59 -13.80
C ALA A 66 6.58 -3.69 -14.44
N PHE A 67 7.08 -4.65 -13.66
CA PHE A 67 7.84 -5.77 -14.20
C PHE A 67 6.99 -6.74 -15.01
N LEU A 68 5.75 -7.03 -14.56
CA LEU A 68 4.81 -7.82 -15.35
C LEU A 68 4.46 -7.13 -16.67
N ASP A 69 4.38 -5.80 -16.66
CA ASP A 69 4.13 -4.98 -17.83
C ASP A 69 5.31 -4.95 -18.83
N LEU A 70 6.54 -5.26 -18.40
CA LEU A 70 7.69 -5.45 -19.28
C LEU A 70 7.69 -6.80 -20.01
N ILE A 71 7.07 -7.81 -19.42
CA ILE A 71 7.05 -9.18 -19.96
C ILE A 71 6.07 -9.28 -21.14
N VAL A 72 5.10 -8.37 -21.22
CA VAL A 72 4.08 -8.35 -22.27
C VAL A 72 4.52 -7.43 -23.41
N GLU A 73 4.70 -8.00 -24.61
CA GLU A 73 5.08 -7.26 -25.82
C GLU A 73 3.92 -6.37 -26.30
N LYS A 74 4.09 -5.04 -26.27
CA LYS A 74 3.03 -4.07 -26.61
C LYS A 74 3.18 -3.54 -28.04
N PRO A 75 2.13 -3.62 -28.89
CA PRO A 75 1.94 -2.63 -29.95
C PRO A 75 1.59 -1.28 -29.30
N LYS A 76 2.11 -0.18 -29.85
CA LYS A 76 1.91 1.20 -29.36
C LYS A 76 0.41 1.57 -29.30
N ILE A 77 -0.26 1.40 -28.16
CA ILE A 77 -1.59 1.97 -27.91
C ILE A 77 -1.66 2.53 -26.48
N ALA A 78 -2.48 3.58 -26.35
CA ALA A 78 -2.64 4.52 -25.25
C ALA A 78 -2.75 3.87 -23.87
N ALA A 79 -2.17 4.62 -22.92
CA ALA A 79 -2.01 4.23 -21.55
C ALA A 79 -3.35 3.96 -20.87
N SER A 80 -3.22 3.08 -19.93
CA SER A 80 -4.28 2.43 -19.25
C SER A 80 -3.79 2.51 -17.82
N GLY A 81 -4.50 3.29 -17.00
CA GLY A 81 -4.01 3.80 -15.72
C GLY A 81 -3.61 2.66 -14.79
N GLY A 82 -2.35 2.66 -14.35
CA GLY A 82 -1.93 1.97 -13.15
C GLY A 82 -2.40 2.75 -11.92
N MET A 83 -2.53 2.07 -10.78
CA MET A 83 -2.80 2.75 -9.51
C MET A 83 -1.71 3.79 -9.27
N GLY A 84 -2.10 5.05 -9.09
CA GLY A 84 -1.19 6.19 -9.05
C GLY A 84 -0.11 6.03 -7.97
N ASP A 85 1.04 6.65 -8.23
CA ASP A 85 2.18 6.68 -7.32
C ASP A 85 1.77 7.17 -5.92
N PHE A 86 2.24 6.51 -4.87
CA PHE A 86 2.06 7.01 -3.50
C PHE A 86 2.91 8.28 -3.25
N GLY A 87 3.95 8.52 -4.05
CA GLY A 87 4.65 9.80 -4.15
C GLY A 87 3.68 10.95 -4.44
N ASP A 88 2.70 10.75 -5.32
CA ASP A 88 1.66 11.76 -5.60
C ASP A 88 0.70 11.96 -4.41
N LEU A 89 0.41 10.92 -3.62
CA LEU A 89 -0.38 11.05 -2.38
C LEU A 89 0.37 11.80 -1.28
N LEU A 90 1.67 11.57 -1.11
CA LEU A 90 2.51 12.31 -0.17
C LEU A 90 2.65 13.79 -0.59
N ASN A 91 2.72 14.06 -1.90
CA ASN A 91 2.74 15.40 -2.47
C ASN A 91 1.38 16.13 -2.36
N GLN A 92 0.28 15.42 -2.11
CA GLN A 92 -1.05 15.98 -1.89
C GLN A 92 -1.36 16.31 -0.41
N ILE A 93 -0.50 15.92 0.55
CA ILE A 93 -0.68 16.27 1.96
C ILE A 93 -0.17 17.71 2.19
N PRO A 94 -1.05 18.69 2.49
CA PRO A 94 -0.63 20.08 2.69
C PRO A 94 0.30 20.19 3.92
N GLY A 95 1.52 20.67 3.71
CA GLY A 95 2.49 20.95 4.78
C GLY A 95 3.54 19.88 5.05
N LEU A 96 3.56 18.75 4.33
CA LEU A 96 4.67 17.78 4.35
C LEU A 96 5.56 17.84 3.09
N GLY A 97 5.06 18.46 2.01
CA GLY A 97 5.81 18.74 0.80
C GLY A 97 6.82 19.86 1.03
N GLY A 98 8.01 19.50 1.48
CA GLY A 98 9.17 20.40 1.46
C GLY A 98 9.42 20.91 0.04
N ASP A 99 9.84 22.16 -0.04
CA ASP A 99 10.08 22.90 -1.28
C ASP A 99 10.79 22.08 -2.35
N GLN A 100 10.21 22.13 -3.55
CA GLN A 100 10.75 21.77 -4.85
C GLN A 100 12.23 21.34 -4.89
N MET A 101 12.48 20.03 -4.94
CA MET A 101 13.53 19.52 -5.84
C MET A 101 12.92 19.34 -7.22
N SER A 102 12.86 20.46 -7.93
CA SER A 102 12.72 20.55 -9.37
C SER A 102 13.90 19.82 -10.04
N SER A 103 13.71 18.54 -10.36
CA SER A 103 14.41 17.89 -11.46
C SER A 103 13.45 17.00 -12.26
N GLY A 104 12.64 17.67 -13.09
CA GLY A 104 12.14 17.11 -14.34
C GLY A 104 10.92 16.20 -14.26
N GLY A 105 9.74 16.79 -14.48
CA GLY A 105 8.63 16.08 -15.12
C GLY A 105 7.45 15.70 -14.24
N SER A 106 6.94 16.61 -13.41
CA SER A 106 5.53 16.55 -13.00
C SER A 106 4.67 17.08 -14.14
N ALA A 107 4.38 16.19 -15.08
CA ALA A 107 3.32 16.27 -16.06
C ALA A 107 2.98 14.83 -16.41
N TYR A 108 2.12 14.18 -15.62
CA TYR A 108 1.57 12.86 -15.94
C TYR A 108 0.57 12.96 -17.10
N ALA A 109 1.06 13.45 -18.25
CA ALA A 109 0.52 13.14 -19.55
C ALA A 109 1.17 11.81 -19.98
N THR A 110 0.33 10.81 -20.19
CA THR A 110 0.69 9.44 -20.56
C THR A 110 1.56 9.41 -21.83
N PRO A 111 2.87 9.08 -21.73
CA PRO A 111 3.77 9.15 -22.87
C PRO A 111 3.79 7.82 -23.65
N ASN A 112 2.62 7.32 -24.06
CA ASN A 112 2.55 6.19 -25.00
C ASN A 112 2.82 6.60 -26.46
N ALA A 113 3.16 7.88 -26.72
CA ALA A 113 3.30 8.42 -28.07
C ALA A 113 4.69 8.29 -28.71
N LEU A 114 5.76 7.96 -27.97
CA LEU A 114 7.14 8.10 -28.48
C LEU A 114 8.02 6.83 -28.51
N GLY A 115 7.52 5.66 -28.10
CA GLY A 115 8.33 4.43 -28.14
C GLY A 115 9.41 4.33 -27.05
N LEU A 116 9.24 5.04 -25.93
CA LEU A 116 10.08 4.98 -24.72
C LEU A 116 9.51 4.04 -23.62
N SER A 117 8.60 3.12 -23.95
CA SER A 117 7.74 2.45 -22.95
C SER A 117 8.48 1.51 -21.98
N ASN A 118 9.52 0.79 -22.44
CA ASN A 118 10.18 -0.21 -21.60
C ASN A 118 11.15 0.41 -20.60
N ASP A 119 11.92 1.42 -21.00
CA ASP A 119 12.88 2.08 -20.09
C ASP A 119 12.16 2.80 -18.94
N HIS A 120 10.99 3.38 -19.22
CA HIS A 120 10.15 4.00 -18.20
C HIS A 120 9.62 2.97 -17.19
N ASN A 121 9.02 1.89 -17.67
CA ASN A 121 8.51 0.82 -16.80
C ASN A 121 9.63 0.14 -15.99
N LEU A 122 10.80 -0.04 -16.59
CA LEU A 122 11.97 -0.57 -15.89
C LEU A 122 12.46 0.37 -14.80
N ARG A 123 12.60 1.66 -15.10
CA ARG A 123 13.00 2.67 -14.12
C ARG A 123 11.99 2.76 -12.97
N TYR A 124 10.70 2.87 -13.30
CA TYR A 124 9.62 2.92 -12.31
C TYR A 124 9.59 1.65 -11.45
N GLY A 125 9.75 0.47 -12.06
CA GLY A 125 9.81 -0.80 -11.35
C GLY A 125 11.01 -0.88 -10.40
N LEU A 126 12.19 -0.40 -10.82
CA LEU A 126 13.39 -0.36 -10.00
C LEU A 126 13.30 0.65 -8.85
N GLU A 127 12.79 1.86 -9.11
CA GLU A 127 12.57 2.88 -8.07
C GLU A 127 11.67 2.33 -6.97
N ASN A 128 10.53 1.74 -7.35
CA ASN A 128 9.60 1.09 -6.44
C ASN A 128 10.20 -0.11 -5.71
N LEU A 129 11.02 -0.92 -6.38
CA LEU A 129 11.71 -2.04 -5.75
C LEU A 129 12.67 -1.55 -4.65
N VAL A 130 13.45 -0.51 -4.93
CA VAL A 130 14.39 0.07 -3.97
C VAL A 130 13.64 0.66 -2.76
N ILE A 131 12.57 1.42 -2.98
CA ILE A 131 11.73 1.98 -1.90
C ILE A 131 11.12 0.84 -1.08
N GLY A 132 10.62 -0.21 -1.75
CA GLY A 132 10.03 -1.38 -1.10
C GLY A 132 11.03 -2.11 -0.20
N LEU A 133 12.25 -2.34 -0.70
CA LEU A 133 13.32 -3.01 0.06
C LEU A 133 13.82 -2.15 1.23
N ALA A 134 14.03 -0.85 1.02
CA ALA A 134 14.45 0.08 2.07
C ALA A 134 13.39 0.17 3.19
N SER A 135 12.12 0.33 2.81
CA SER A 135 10.99 0.36 3.74
C SER A 135 10.85 -0.97 4.48
N GLY A 136 11.04 -2.10 3.78
CA GLY A 136 11.06 -3.43 4.39
C GLY A 136 12.17 -3.58 5.44
N ALA A 137 13.39 -3.12 5.14
CA ALA A 137 14.50 -3.15 6.11
C ALA A 137 14.17 -2.33 7.37
N VAL A 138 13.62 -1.12 7.21
CA VAL A 138 13.15 -0.29 8.33
C VAL A 138 12.06 -0.99 9.13
N PHE A 139 11.07 -1.60 8.45
CA PHE A 139 9.98 -2.34 9.08
C PHE A 139 10.51 -3.50 9.92
N PHE A 140 11.34 -4.37 9.35
CA PHE A 140 11.85 -5.56 10.06
C PHE A 140 12.74 -5.17 11.24
N TYR A 141 13.58 -4.15 11.08
CA TYR A 141 14.39 -3.62 12.17
C TYR A 141 13.54 -3.17 13.37
N HIS A 142 12.52 -2.35 13.11
CA HIS A 142 11.63 -1.85 14.17
C HIS A 142 10.72 -2.96 14.71
N LEU A 143 10.33 -3.95 13.89
CA LEU A 143 9.51 -5.08 14.31
C LEU A 143 10.25 -5.98 15.30
N ILE A 144 11.54 -6.23 15.07
CA ILE A 144 12.39 -6.99 16.00
C ILE A 144 12.43 -6.27 17.34
N ARG A 145 12.67 -4.95 17.34
CA ARG A 145 12.67 -4.13 18.56
C ARG A 145 11.31 -4.12 19.27
N ALA A 146 10.22 -4.02 18.50
CA ALA A 146 8.87 -4.04 19.04
C ALA A 146 8.54 -5.35 19.72
N LYS A 147 8.92 -6.49 19.13
CA LYS A 147 8.71 -7.82 19.73
C LYS A 147 9.56 -8.06 20.97
N ALA A 148 10.76 -7.49 21.02
CA ALA A 148 11.62 -7.58 22.21
C ALA A 148 11.04 -6.81 23.41
N MET A 149 10.37 -5.69 23.16
CA MET A 149 9.77 -4.86 24.22
C MET A 149 8.33 -5.23 24.56
N PHE A 150 7.56 -5.70 23.57
CA PHE A 150 6.15 -6.01 23.68
C PHE A 150 5.93 -7.46 23.21
N PRO A 151 6.23 -8.45 24.07
CA PRO A 151 6.12 -9.85 23.71
C PRO A 151 4.66 -10.20 23.34
N ALA A 152 4.52 -10.98 22.27
CA ALA A 152 3.24 -11.47 21.78
C ALA A 152 2.48 -12.18 22.91
N ARG A 153 1.19 -11.85 23.09
CA ARG A 153 0.31 -12.49 24.08
C ARG A 153 0.69 -12.27 25.55
N GLY A 154 1.58 -11.33 25.86
CA GLY A 154 1.75 -10.81 27.22
C GLY A 154 0.59 -9.88 27.60
N SER A 155 0.27 -9.80 28.90
CA SER A 155 -0.59 -8.73 29.42
C SER A 155 0.20 -7.42 29.35
N VAL A 156 -0.21 -6.52 28.46
CA VAL A 156 0.36 -5.17 28.37
C VAL A 156 -0.69 -4.21 28.91
N SER A 157 -0.58 -3.88 30.20
CA SER A 157 -1.44 -2.91 30.87
C SER A 157 -0.83 -1.49 30.78
N GLY A 158 -1.69 -0.48 30.92
CA GLY A 158 -1.27 0.93 30.90
C GLY A 158 -1.03 1.50 29.50
N ALA A 159 -0.43 2.69 29.47
CA ALA A 159 -0.41 3.56 28.29
C ALA A 159 0.30 2.97 27.06
N SER A 160 1.40 2.23 27.25
CA SER A 160 2.13 1.57 26.16
C SER A 160 1.36 0.40 25.57
N GLY A 161 0.60 -0.34 26.39
CA GLY A 161 -0.26 -1.44 25.94
C GLY A 161 -1.41 -0.95 25.05
N ALA A 162 -2.01 0.19 25.40
CA ALA A 162 -3.01 0.83 24.55
C ALA A 162 -2.44 1.19 23.17
N VAL A 163 -1.23 1.76 23.12
CA VAL A 163 -0.56 2.10 21.85
C VAL A 163 -0.24 0.86 21.01
N VAL A 164 0.24 -0.22 21.62
CA VAL A 164 0.52 -1.48 20.90
C VAL A 164 -0.77 -2.07 20.32
N LYS A 165 -1.86 -2.10 21.10
CA LYS A 165 -3.17 -2.57 20.61
C LYS A 165 -3.64 -1.72 19.42
N VAL A 166 -3.61 -0.40 19.54
CA VAL A 166 -4.03 0.51 18.46
C VAL A 166 -3.13 0.35 17.23
N THR A 167 -1.83 0.12 17.41
CA THR A 167 -0.91 -0.17 16.30
C THR A 167 -1.33 -1.43 15.55
N VAL A 168 -1.58 -2.53 16.27
CA VAL A 168 -2.02 -3.79 15.65
C VAL A 168 -3.36 -3.62 14.96
N TYR A 169 -4.34 -2.95 15.58
CA TYR A 169 -5.61 -2.65 14.96
C TYR A 169 -5.47 -1.76 13.71
N GLY A 170 -4.58 -0.77 13.74
CA GLY A 170 -4.27 0.08 12.58
C GLY A 170 -3.71 -0.74 11.41
N ILE A 171 -2.78 -1.65 11.67
CA ILE A 171 -2.26 -2.57 10.65
C ILE A 171 -3.37 -3.46 10.08
N CYS A 172 -4.22 -4.04 10.95
CA CYS A 172 -5.35 -4.85 10.52
C CYS A 172 -6.37 -4.05 9.70
N PHE A 173 -6.64 -2.81 10.09
CA PHE A 173 -7.59 -1.92 9.41
C PHE A 173 -7.11 -1.56 8.00
N ILE A 174 -5.84 -1.14 7.86
CA ILE A 174 -5.22 -0.88 6.56
C ILE A 174 -5.28 -2.14 5.70
N ALA A 175 -4.84 -3.28 6.24
CA ALA A 175 -4.85 -4.55 5.50
C ALA A 175 -6.27 -4.94 5.03
N ALA A 176 -7.30 -4.74 5.86
CA ALA A 176 -8.68 -5.03 5.48
C ALA A 176 -9.18 -4.11 4.34
N ILE A 177 -8.87 -2.82 4.39
CA ILE A 177 -9.25 -1.89 3.30
C ILE A 177 -8.47 -2.22 2.02
N THR A 178 -7.17 -2.49 2.11
CA THR A 178 -6.35 -2.94 0.97
C THR A 178 -6.91 -4.22 0.36
N PHE A 179 -7.36 -5.18 1.18
CA PHE A 179 -8.01 -6.40 0.71
C PHE A 179 -9.28 -6.09 -0.08
N ILE A 180 -10.18 -5.24 0.44
CA ILE A 180 -11.43 -4.90 -0.23
C ILE A 180 -11.16 -4.19 -1.56
N ALA A 181 -10.23 -3.23 -1.57
CA ALA A 181 -9.82 -2.52 -2.79
C ALA A 181 -9.22 -3.48 -3.82
N ALA A 182 -8.25 -4.29 -3.41
CA ALA A 182 -7.57 -5.23 -4.30
C ALA A 182 -8.49 -6.33 -4.82
N ALA A 183 -9.36 -6.89 -3.97
CA ALA A 183 -10.31 -7.92 -4.37
C ALA A 183 -11.40 -7.36 -5.29
N SER A 184 -11.96 -6.19 -5.00
CA SER A 184 -12.98 -5.58 -5.87
C SER A 184 -12.41 -5.28 -7.27
N ARG A 185 -11.18 -4.79 -7.34
CA ARG A 185 -10.48 -4.53 -8.60
C ARG A 185 -10.07 -5.82 -9.31
N GLY A 186 -9.48 -6.77 -8.60
CA GLY A 186 -9.11 -8.07 -9.16
C GLY A 186 -10.32 -8.86 -9.71
N VAL A 187 -11.48 -8.77 -9.06
CA VAL A 187 -12.74 -9.36 -9.58
C VAL A 187 -13.17 -8.65 -10.86
N TYR A 188 -13.10 -7.32 -10.92
CA TYR A 188 -13.41 -6.55 -12.13
C TYR A 188 -12.48 -6.95 -13.28
N ASP A 189 -11.17 -6.98 -13.05
CA ASP A 189 -10.17 -7.32 -14.07
C ASP A 189 -10.29 -8.79 -14.52
N PHE A 190 -10.70 -9.69 -13.62
CA PHE A 190 -11.00 -11.07 -13.96
C PHE A 190 -12.24 -11.19 -14.88
N PHE A 191 -13.28 -10.39 -14.66
CA PHE A 191 -14.42 -10.35 -15.58
C PHE A 191 -14.05 -9.73 -16.93
N GLU A 192 -13.20 -8.70 -16.95
CA GLU A 192 -12.66 -8.12 -18.18
C GLU A 192 -11.83 -9.14 -18.97
N LEU A 193 -11.07 -10.01 -18.28
CA LEU A 193 -10.33 -11.12 -18.88
C LEU A 193 -11.26 -12.14 -19.56
N LEU A 194 -12.38 -12.49 -18.92
CA LEU A 194 -13.32 -13.50 -19.41
C LEU A 194 -14.25 -12.98 -20.52
N PHE A 195 -14.66 -11.72 -20.43
CA PHE A 195 -15.64 -11.11 -21.33
C PHE A 195 -15.13 -9.80 -21.94
N PRO A 196 -13.99 -9.82 -22.65
CA PRO A 196 -13.36 -8.59 -23.14
C PRO A 196 -14.29 -7.78 -24.05
N SER A 197 -15.16 -8.42 -24.84
CA SER A 197 -16.12 -7.75 -25.74
C SER A 197 -17.20 -6.93 -25.02
N THR A 198 -17.44 -7.19 -23.73
CA THR A 198 -18.46 -6.47 -22.92
C THR A 198 -17.85 -5.26 -22.20
N PHE A 199 -16.55 -5.29 -21.94
CA PHE A 199 -15.84 -4.31 -21.12
C PHE A 199 -14.82 -3.46 -21.91
N ALA A 200 -14.36 -3.92 -23.08
CA ALA A 200 -13.37 -3.21 -23.89
C ALA A 200 -14.03 -2.17 -24.81
N ASN A 201 -13.65 -0.90 -24.63
CA ASN A 201 -13.68 0.08 -25.71
C ASN A 201 -12.57 -0.29 -26.71
N ALA A 202 -12.94 -1.10 -27.71
CA ALA A 202 -12.03 -1.89 -28.51
C ALA A 202 -11.13 -1.09 -29.47
N THR A 203 -9.83 -1.35 -29.42
CA THR A 203 -8.97 -1.32 -30.62
C THR A 203 -8.31 -2.68 -30.93
N SER A 204 -8.25 -3.64 -29.99
CA SER A 204 -8.09 -5.09 -30.29
C SER A 204 -8.33 -5.98 -29.05
N GLU A 205 -8.98 -7.14 -29.24
CA GLU A 205 -9.29 -8.10 -28.15
C GLU A 205 -8.05 -8.73 -27.50
N SER A 206 -6.96 -8.90 -28.25
CA SER A 206 -5.72 -9.50 -27.74
C SER A 206 -4.99 -8.60 -26.74
N ILE A 207 -5.05 -7.28 -26.93
CA ILE A 207 -4.38 -6.29 -26.08
C ILE A 207 -5.15 -6.11 -24.76
N GLY A 208 -6.48 -6.04 -24.80
CA GLY A 208 -7.32 -5.97 -23.60
C GLY A 208 -7.12 -7.19 -22.69
N ARG A 209 -7.05 -8.38 -23.29
CA ARG A 209 -6.82 -9.63 -22.55
C ARG A 209 -5.43 -9.68 -21.90
N GLN A 210 -4.38 -9.26 -22.60
CA GLN A 210 -3.03 -9.24 -22.06
C GLN A 210 -2.89 -8.28 -20.88
N ARG A 211 -3.51 -7.11 -20.98
CA ARG A 211 -3.54 -6.15 -19.87
C ARG A 211 -4.28 -6.68 -18.66
N ALA A 212 -5.46 -7.27 -18.88
CA ALA A 212 -6.26 -7.87 -17.80
C ALA A 212 -5.48 -8.97 -17.06
N VAL A 213 -4.60 -9.74 -17.73
CA VAL A 213 -3.74 -10.73 -17.07
C VAL A 213 -2.79 -10.09 -16.06
N ILE A 214 -2.12 -8.99 -16.44
CA ILE A 214 -1.19 -8.28 -15.55
C ILE A 214 -1.94 -7.77 -14.32
N ASP A 215 -3.07 -7.09 -14.54
CA ASP A 215 -3.90 -6.53 -13.49
C ASP A 215 -4.37 -7.64 -12.52
N VAL A 216 -4.91 -8.75 -13.04
CA VAL A 216 -5.35 -9.90 -12.24
C VAL A 216 -4.21 -10.45 -11.38
N ILE A 217 -3.01 -10.65 -11.93
CA ILE A 217 -1.87 -11.18 -11.17
C ILE A 217 -1.43 -10.20 -10.08
N SER A 218 -1.30 -8.92 -10.41
CA SER A 218 -0.90 -7.88 -9.46
C SER A 218 -1.90 -7.76 -8.30
N TYR A 219 -3.20 -7.66 -8.60
CA TYR A 219 -4.24 -7.53 -7.57
C TYR A 219 -4.44 -8.83 -6.78
N ALA A 220 -4.25 -10.00 -7.38
CA ALA A 220 -4.23 -11.27 -6.65
C ALA A 220 -3.07 -11.30 -5.64
N ALA A 221 -1.87 -10.86 -6.05
CA ALA A 221 -0.72 -10.76 -5.15
C ALA A 221 -1.00 -9.78 -4.00
N LEU A 222 -1.55 -8.60 -4.28
CA LEU A 222 -1.90 -7.62 -3.26
C LEU A 222 -2.97 -8.14 -2.29
N THR A 223 -4.00 -8.81 -2.81
CA THR A 223 -5.04 -9.48 -2.03
C THR A 223 -4.41 -10.52 -1.11
N PHE A 224 -3.56 -11.39 -1.62
CA PHE A 224 -2.87 -12.38 -0.81
C PHE A 224 -1.99 -11.75 0.28
N THR A 225 -1.19 -10.73 -0.07
CA THR A 225 -0.35 -9.99 0.89
C THR A 225 -1.18 -9.34 1.98
N SER A 226 -2.30 -8.70 1.66
CA SER A 226 -3.18 -8.09 2.66
C SER A 226 -3.75 -9.11 3.65
N VAL A 227 -4.12 -10.31 3.18
CA VAL A 227 -4.62 -11.40 4.03
C VAL A 227 -3.52 -11.90 4.97
N VAL A 228 -2.31 -12.11 4.45
CA VAL A 228 -1.16 -12.54 5.26
C VAL A 228 -0.82 -11.50 6.33
N VAL A 229 -0.79 -10.22 5.97
CA VAL A 229 -0.52 -9.12 6.91
C VAL A 229 -1.59 -9.05 8.00
N PHE A 230 -2.88 -9.13 7.62
CA PHE A 230 -3.99 -9.13 8.56
C PHE A 230 -3.86 -10.26 9.58
N PHE A 231 -3.72 -11.51 9.14
CA PHE A 231 -3.62 -12.65 10.06
C PHE A 231 -2.35 -12.61 10.90
N ARG A 232 -1.23 -12.14 10.34
CA ARG A 232 0.03 -12.01 11.07
C ARG A 232 -0.05 -10.97 12.18
N ALA A 233 -0.69 -9.83 11.90
CA ALA A 233 -0.94 -8.77 12.87
C ALA A 233 -1.95 -9.22 13.93
N TRP A 234 -3.06 -9.84 13.51
CA TRP A 234 -4.08 -10.39 14.39
C TRP A 234 -3.51 -11.39 15.41
N TYR A 235 -2.60 -12.25 14.97
CA TYR A 235 -1.91 -13.19 15.87
C TYR A 235 -1.07 -12.49 16.95
N TRP A 236 -0.58 -11.28 16.67
CA TRP A 236 0.23 -10.48 17.58
C TRP A 236 -0.60 -9.60 18.52
N LEU A 237 -1.93 -9.58 18.39
CA LEU A 237 -2.82 -8.80 19.25
C LEU A 237 -2.64 -9.18 20.73
N PRO A 238 -2.31 -8.23 21.62
CA PRO A 238 -2.25 -8.48 23.07
C PRO A 238 -3.61 -8.94 23.58
N ARG A 239 -3.64 -10.00 24.40
CA ARG A 239 -4.86 -10.49 25.06
C ARG A 239 -5.01 -9.81 26.40
N ASP A 240 -6.24 -9.43 26.74
CA ASP A 240 -6.58 -9.00 28.09
C ASP A 240 -6.49 -10.21 29.02
N SER A 241 -5.67 -10.10 30.07
CA SER A 241 -5.74 -11.01 31.21
C SER A 241 -7.07 -10.75 31.91
N LYS A 242 -8.02 -11.68 31.79
CA LYS A 242 -9.21 -11.72 32.64
C LYS A 242 -8.81 -12.03 34.08
#